data_AF-A0A645EB08-F1
#
_entry.id   AF-A0A645EB08-F1
#
_cell.length_a   1.000
_cell.length_b   1.000
_cell.length_c   1.000
_cell.angle_alpha   90.00
_cell.angle_beta   90.00
_cell.angle_gamma   90.00
#
_symmetry.space_group_name_H-M   'P 1'
#
loop_
_entity.id
_entity.type
_entity.pdbx_description
1 polymer ?
#
loop_
_entity_poly.entity_id
_entity_poly.type
_entity_poly.pdbx_seq_one_letter_code
_entity_poly.pdbx_strand_id
1 'polypeptide(L)'
;MTVQFHRFFSTHTIYVTLDDGNAYKLNPKDLSREMIDQIPNNTKESPIMVLHKKQFDMAKDYLMNIDSPFRILVDEAEDYKDIGFISEKEFIEYKNKIQDIN
;
A
#
# COMPACT_ATOMS: atom_id res chain seq x y z
N MET A 1 2.46 22.83 -2.60
CA MET A 1 1.07 22.35 -2.46
C MET A 1 1.11 21.21 -1.46
N THR A 2 0.51 21.38 -0.28
CA THR A 2 0.45 20.33 0.73
C THR A 2 -0.64 19.36 0.31
N VAL A 3 -0.28 18.15 -0.10
CA VAL A 3 -1.27 17.11 -0.42
C VAL A 3 -1.90 16.67 0.90
N GLN A 4 -3.13 17.11 1.15
CA GLN A 4 -3.87 16.67 2.33
C GLN A 4 -4.36 15.24 2.07
N PHE A 5 -3.53 14.27 2.48
CA PHE A 5 -3.87 12.84 2.44
C PHE A 5 -5.10 12.61 3.32
N HIS A 6 -6.25 12.41 2.68
CA HIS A 6 -7.43 11.89 3.36
C HIS A 6 -7.14 10.42 3.65
N ARG A 7 -6.78 10.10 4.89
CA ARG A 7 -6.43 8.72 5.31
C ARG A 7 -7.59 7.73 5.17
N PHE A 8 -8.82 8.21 4.93
CA PHE A 8 -10.03 7.41 5.01
C PHE A 8 -10.83 7.44 3.72
N PHE A 9 -11.25 6.25 3.28
CA PHE A 9 -12.07 6.06 2.08
C PHE A 9 -13.54 6.25 2.47
N SER A 10 -14.19 7.27 1.91
CA SER A 10 -15.62 7.54 2.15
C SER A 10 -16.52 6.99 1.03
N THR A 11 -15.95 6.60 -0.09
CA THR A 11 -16.69 6.23 -1.30
C THR A 11 -16.83 4.73 -1.51
N HIS A 12 -15.96 3.91 -0.93
CA HIS A 12 -15.94 2.46 -1.10
C HIS A 12 -15.74 1.75 0.23
N THR A 13 -16.32 0.57 0.38
CA THR A 13 -15.89 -0.36 1.43
C THR A 13 -14.64 -1.07 0.96
N ILE A 14 -13.56 -1.01 1.75
CA ILE A 14 -12.28 -1.62 1.38
C ILE A 14 -12.17 -3.01 2.01
N TYR A 15 -11.83 -3.98 1.17
CA TYR A 15 -11.45 -5.33 1.57
C TYR A 15 -10.00 -5.58 1.21
N VAL A 16 -9.28 -6.31 2.06
CA VAL A 16 -7.90 -6.71 1.85
C VAL A 16 -7.79 -8.22 1.87
N THR A 17 -7.02 -8.79 0.96
CA THR A 17 -6.64 -10.20 1.00
C THR A 17 -5.14 -10.31 1.22
N LEU A 18 -4.75 -11.18 2.14
CA LEU A 18 -3.35 -11.40 2.52
C LEU A 18 -2.91 -12.80 2.08
N ASP A 19 -1.62 -13.07 2.25
CA ASP A 19 -1.00 -14.34 1.83
C ASP A 19 -1.46 -15.53 2.69
N ASP A 20 -2.19 -15.28 3.78
CA ASP A 20 -2.83 -16.29 4.62
C ASP A 20 -4.11 -16.89 4.00
N GLY A 21 -4.51 -16.41 2.82
CA GLY A 21 -5.71 -16.85 2.12
C GLY A 21 -7.01 -16.27 2.70
N ASN A 22 -6.93 -15.44 3.74
CA ASN A 22 -8.09 -14.84 4.38
C ASN A 22 -8.41 -13.47 3.76
N ALA A 23 -9.69 -13.11 3.84
CA ALA A 23 -10.18 -11.79 3.49
C ALA A 23 -10.48 -10.99 4.76
N TYR A 24 -10.26 -9.69 4.68
CA TYR A 24 -10.48 -8.76 5.77
C TYR A 24 -11.22 -7.53 5.28
N LYS A 25 -12.17 -7.03 6.06
CA LYS A 25 -12.78 -5.72 5.88
C LYS A 25 -11.98 -4.68 6.65
N LEU A 26 -11.65 -3.55 6.03
CA LEU A 26 -11.03 -2.42 6.73
C LEU A 26 -12.10 -1.51 7.34
N ASN A 27 -11.90 -1.14 8.59
CA ASN A 27 -12.67 -0.13 9.26
C ASN A 27 -12.30 1.25 8.70
N PRO A 28 -13.27 2.02 8.19
CA PRO A 28 -13.00 3.31 7.55
C PRO A 28 -12.57 4.41 8.53
N LYS A 29 -12.63 4.19 9.86
CA LYS A 29 -12.28 5.21 10.87
C LYS A 29 -10.87 5.07 11.43
N ASP A 30 -10.37 3.85 11.53
CA ASP A 30 -9.11 3.54 12.22
C ASP A 30 -8.23 2.52 11.45
N LEU A 31 -8.69 2.06 10.28
CA LEU A 31 -8.01 1.07 9.44
C LEU A 31 -7.76 -0.28 10.12
N SER A 32 -8.41 -0.54 11.26
CA SER A 32 -8.44 -1.88 11.84
C SER A 32 -9.09 -2.87 10.88
N ARG A 33 -8.69 -4.14 10.97
CA ARG A 33 -9.14 -5.20 10.07
C ARG A 33 -10.04 -6.19 10.80
N GLU A 34 -11.14 -6.55 10.17
CA GLU A 34 -12.06 -7.60 10.63
C GLU A 34 -12.02 -8.74 9.62
N MET A 35 -11.70 -9.96 10.08
CA MET A 35 -11.70 -11.14 9.21
C MET A 35 -13.12 -11.47 8.77
N ILE A 36 -13.31 -11.83 7.51
CA ILE A 36 -14.60 -12.19 6.93
C ILE A 36 -14.52 -13.51 6.17
N ASP A 37 -15.62 -14.24 6.12
CA ASP A 37 -15.68 -15.53 5.41
C ASP A 37 -15.70 -15.35 3.89
N GLN A 38 -16.32 -14.27 3.40
CA GLN A 38 -16.46 -13.99 1.96
C GLN A 38 -16.57 -12.50 1.67
N ILE A 39 -15.99 -12.07 0.54
CA ILE A 39 -16.16 -10.71 0.03
C ILE A 39 -17.56 -10.60 -0.59
N PRO A 40 -18.39 -9.61 -0.20
CA PRO A 40 -19.71 -9.44 -0.76
C PRO A 40 -19.66 -9.03 -2.24
N ASN A 41 -20.79 -9.20 -2.95
CA ASN A 41 -20.89 -8.75 -4.34
C ASN A 41 -20.86 -7.22 -4.41
N ASN A 42 -20.13 -6.70 -5.40
CA ASN A 42 -20.08 -5.28 -5.69
C ASN A 42 -21.43 -4.78 -6.24
N THR A 43 -21.98 -3.70 -5.67
CA THR A 43 -23.20 -3.05 -6.18
C THR A 43 -22.98 -1.55 -6.36
N LYS A 44 -23.88 -0.88 -7.08
CA LYS A 44 -23.79 0.58 -7.28
C LYS A 44 -24.04 1.34 -5.97
N GLU A 45 -24.90 0.80 -5.11
CA GLU A 45 -25.32 1.39 -3.83
C GLU A 45 -24.32 1.10 -2.72
N SER A 46 -23.54 0.03 -2.85
CA SER A 46 -22.48 -0.35 -1.92
C SER A 46 -21.23 -0.76 -2.71
N PRO A 47 -20.51 0.21 -3.28
CA PRO A 47 -19.33 -0.07 -4.05
C PRO A 47 -18.20 -0.59 -3.15
N ILE A 48 -17.51 -1.61 -3.62
CA ILE A 48 -16.41 -2.25 -2.90
C ILE A 48 -15.10 -2.12 -3.67
N MET A 49 -13.99 -2.07 -2.95
CA MET A 49 -12.65 -2.18 -3.49
C MET A 49 -11.94 -3.33 -2.80
N VAL A 50 -11.35 -4.23 -3.58
CA VAL A 50 -10.56 -5.34 -3.07
C VAL A 50 -9.10 -5.08 -3.37
N LEU A 51 -8.27 -5.05 -2.33
CA LEU A 51 -6.83 -4.84 -2.42
C LEU A 51 -6.12 -6.15 -2.07
N HIS A 52 -5.29 -6.65 -2.99
CA HIS A 52 -4.55 -7.88 -2.79
C HIS A 52 -3.12 -7.57 -2.33
N LYS A 53 -2.58 -8.31 -1.35
CA LYS A 53 -1.19 -8.17 -0.90
C LYS A 53 -0.19 -8.22 -2.05
N LYS A 54 -0.39 -9.13 -3.00
CA LYS A 54 0.35 -9.20 -4.28
C LYS A 54 0.44 -7.87 -5.04
N GLN A 55 -0.64 -7.08 -5.07
CA GLN A 55 -0.67 -5.80 -5.77
C GLN A 55 0.20 -4.77 -5.05
N PHE A 56 0.19 -4.78 -3.70
CA PHE A 56 1.08 -3.95 -2.90
C PHE A 56 2.54 -4.34 -3.12
N ASP A 57 2.86 -5.63 -3.14
CA ASP A 57 4.22 -6.10 -3.39
C ASP A 57 4.72 -5.70 -4.77
N MET A 58 3.89 -5.89 -5.81
CA MET A 58 4.23 -5.46 -7.16
C MET A 58 4.46 -3.95 -7.26
N ALA A 59 3.62 -3.15 -6.60
CA ALA A 59 3.79 -1.70 -6.57
C ALA A 59 5.09 -1.31 -5.85
N LYS A 60 5.40 -1.95 -4.72
CA LYS A 60 6.64 -1.72 -3.98
C LYS A 60 7.86 -2.04 -4.83
N ASP A 61 7.90 -3.22 -5.43
CA ASP A 61 9.01 -3.66 -6.30
C ASP A 61 9.22 -2.69 -7.47
N TYR A 62 8.14 -2.21 -8.08
CA TYR A 62 8.21 -1.27 -9.18
C TYR A 62 8.75 0.11 -8.76
N LEU A 63 8.29 0.62 -7.62
CA LEU A 63 8.69 1.93 -7.10
C LEU A 63 10.12 1.93 -6.54
N MET A 64 10.57 0.81 -5.97
CA MET A 64 11.92 0.64 -5.42
C MET A 64 12.95 0.13 -6.44
N ASN A 65 12.55 -0.12 -7.69
CA ASN A 65 13.47 -0.51 -8.74
C ASN A 65 14.26 0.71 -9.23
N ILE A 66 15.57 0.72 -8.96
CA ILE A 66 16.51 1.79 -9.39
C ILE A 66 16.56 2.01 -10.90
N ASP A 67 16.29 0.97 -11.70
CA ASP A 67 16.27 1.05 -13.16
C ASP A 67 14.93 1.58 -13.70
N SER A 68 13.92 1.70 -12.84
CA SER A 68 12.61 2.23 -13.22
C SER A 68 12.70 3.75 -13.45
N PRO A 69 12.13 4.27 -14.56
CA PRO A 69 12.00 5.71 -14.75
C PRO A 69 10.99 6.35 -13.78
N PHE A 70 10.21 5.55 -13.06
CA PHE A 70 9.23 5.98 -12.06
C PHE A 70 9.66 5.59 -10.64
N ARG A 71 10.95 5.33 -10.42
CA ARG A 71 11.48 5.07 -9.09
C ARG A 71 11.20 6.24 -8.16
N ILE A 72 10.94 5.94 -6.90
CA ILE A 72 10.73 6.98 -5.88
C ILE A 72 12.04 7.63 -5.46
N LEU A 73 11.99 8.88 -5.03
CA LEU A 73 13.15 9.55 -4.44
C LEU A 73 13.46 8.96 -3.06
N VAL A 74 14.66 9.24 -2.53
CA VAL A 74 15.05 8.78 -1.20
C VAL A 74 14.10 9.32 -0.12
N ASP A 75 13.71 10.59 -0.23
CA ASP A 75 12.78 11.22 0.72
C ASP A 75 11.38 10.56 0.67
N GLU A 76 10.90 10.22 -0.53
CA GLU A 76 9.63 9.49 -0.69
C GLU A 76 9.71 8.06 -0.14
N ALA A 77 10.86 7.40 -0.28
CA ALA A 77 11.11 6.09 0.31
C ALA A 77 11.14 6.14 1.85
N GLU A 78 11.61 7.25 2.43
CA GLU A 78 11.57 7.50 3.87
C GLU A 78 10.14 7.68 4.36
N ASP A 79 9.32 8.47 3.67
CA ASP A 79 7.88 8.61 3.98
C ASP A 79 7.16 7.25 3.94
N TYR A 80 7.47 6.41 2.94
CA TYR A 80 6.89 5.07 2.82
C TYR A 80 7.39 4.08 3.87
N LYS A 81 8.60 4.27 4.38
CA LYS A 81 9.12 3.52 5.52
C LYS A 81 8.38 3.89 6.80
N ASP A 82 8.15 5.18 7.03
CA ASP A 82 7.48 5.68 8.24
C ASP A 82 6.01 5.22 8.36
N ILE A 83 5.34 5.00 7.23
CA ILE A 83 3.99 4.40 7.21
C ILE A 83 4.00 2.87 7.16
N GLY A 84 5.17 2.23 7.16
CA GLY A 84 5.32 0.78 7.15
C GLY A 84 5.04 0.09 5.82
N PHE A 85 5.01 0.84 4.70
CA PHE A 85 4.89 0.27 3.36
C PHE A 85 6.21 -0.40 2.92
N ILE A 86 7.34 0.20 3.31
CA ILE A 86 8.69 -0.34 3.12
C ILE A 86 9.29 -0.60 4.51
N SER A 87 10.05 -1.68 4.67
CA SER A 87 10.79 -1.94 5.91
C SER A 87 12.06 -1.09 6.03
N GLU A 88 12.54 -0.87 7.25
CA GLU A 88 13.83 -0.17 7.49
C GLU A 88 14.99 -0.81 6.70
N LYS A 89 15.02 -2.15 6.64
CA LYS A 89 16.04 -2.88 5.87
C LYS A 89 15.96 -2.56 4.37
N GLU A 90 14.76 -2.63 3.79
CA GLU A 90 14.55 -2.34 2.37
C GLU A 90 14.89 -0.87 2.05
N PHE A 91 14.57 0.06 2.95
CA PHE A 91 14.92 1.48 2.81
C PHE A 91 16.44 1.70 2.77
N ILE A 92 17.19 1.10 3.71
CA ILE A 92 18.65 1.21 3.76
C ILE A 92 19.28 0.64 2.48
N GLU A 93 18.82 -0.53 2.03
CA GLU A 93 19.29 -1.15 0.79
C GLU A 93 19.02 -0.25 -0.43
N TYR A 94 17.84 0.36 -0.51
CA TYR A 94 17.47 1.28 -1.59
C TYR A 94 18.34 2.55 -1.59
N LYS A 95 18.50 3.17 -0.42
CA LYS A 95 19.31 4.39 -0.25
C LYS A 95 20.75 4.19 -0.68
N ASN A 96 21.37 3.07 -0.29
CA ASN A 96 22.73 2.75 -0.68
C ASN A 96 22.85 2.58 -2.20
N LYS A 97 21.92 1.83 -2.82
CA LYS A 97 21.92 1.65 -4.28
C LYS A 97 21.80 2.97 -5.05
N ILE A 98 21.01 3.92 -4.56
CA ILE A 98 20.90 5.25 -5.21
C ILE A 98 22.18 6.06 -5.06
N GLN A 99 22.86 5.97 -3.91
CA GLN A 99 24.14 6.67 -3.70
C GLN A 99 25.25 6.15 -4.61
N ASP A 100 25.24 4.86 -4.95
CA ASP A 100 26.24 4.25 -5.83
C ASP A 100 26.08 4.62 -7.32
N ILE A 101 24.93 5.19 -7.72
CA ILE A 101 24.59 5.50 -9.13
C ILE A 101 24.65 7.02 -9.41
N ASN A 102 24.72 7.84 -8.36
CA ASN A 102 24.87 9.31 -8.45
C ASN A 102 26.31 9.75 -8.22
#